data_AF-A0A955TJV1-F1
#
_entry.id   AF-A0A955TJV1-F1
#
_cell.length_a   1.000
_cell.length_b   1.000
_cell.length_c   1.000
_cell.angle_alpha   90.00
_cell.angle_beta   90.00
_cell.angle_gamma   90.00
#
_symmetry.space_group_name_H-M   'P 1'
#
loop_
_entity.id
_entity.type
_entity.pdbx_description
1 polymer ?
#
loop_
_entity_poly.entity_id
_entity_poly.type
_entity_poly.pdbx_seq_one_letter_code
_entity_poly.pdbx_strand_id
1 'polypeptide(L)' 'MVERFLQTPFMKNIEPFAVITGASRGIGAEYARALAARGYHLLLVARDQKRLKELSKEIQQ' A
#
# COMPACT_ATOMS: atom_id res chain seq x y z
N MET A 1 -6.86 2.94 -35.39
CA MET A 1 -5.84 3.79 -34.74
C MET A 1 -6.26 4.07 -33.29
N VAL A 2 -6.38 3.03 -32.45
CA VAL A 2 -6.76 3.16 -31.02
C VAL A 2 -5.97 2.22 -30.09
N GLU A 3 -5.29 1.19 -30.61
CA GLU A 3 -4.59 0.20 -29.77
C GLU A 3 -3.18 0.61 -29.30
N ARG A 4 -2.68 1.80 -29.68
CA ARG A 4 -1.27 2.16 -29.50
C ARG A 4 -0.92 2.90 -28.19
N PHE A 5 -1.87 3.00 -27.26
CA PHE A 5 -1.65 3.71 -25.98
C PHE A 5 -1.14 2.83 -24.83
N LEU A 6 -1.15 1.50 -24.97
CA LEU A 6 -0.70 0.57 -23.91
C LEU A 6 0.75 0.08 -24.06
N GLN A 7 1.52 0.60 -25.03
CA GLN A 7 2.94 0.24 -25.23
C GLN A 7 3.92 1.33 -24.75
N THR A 8 3.54 2.17 -23.77
CA THR A 8 4.46 3.13 -23.16
C THR A 8 5.37 2.42 -22.14
N PRO A 9 6.71 2.46 -22.30
CA PRO A 9 7.67 1.77 -21.42
C PRO A 9 7.56 2.14 -19.94
N PHE A 10 6.97 3.30 -19.65
CA PHE A 10 6.87 3.87 -18.30
C PHE A 10 5.87 3.13 -17.39
N MET A 11 4.85 2.45 -17.95
CA MET A 11 3.79 1.81 -17.15
C MET A 11 4.05 0.34 -16.83
N LYS A 12 5.11 -0.26 -17.37
CA LYS A 12 5.34 -1.70 -17.21
C LYS A 12 5.74 -2.14 -15.79
N ASN A 13 6.18 -1.20 -14.94
CA ASN A 13 6.75 -1.50 -13.62
C ASN A 13 6.25 -0.57 -12.49
N ILE A 14 5.02 -0.05 -12.56
CA ILE A 14 4.47 0.72 -11.43
C ILE A 14 3.90 -0.28 -10.41
N GLU A 15 4.64 -0.55 -9.35
CA GLU A 15 4.10 -1.25 -8.19
C GLU A 15 2.92 -0.45 -7.61
N PRO A 16 1.79 -1.10 -7.28
CA PRO A 16 0.59 -0.39 -6.90
C PRO A 16 0.74 0.29 -5.53
N PHE A 17 0.16 1.48 -5.37
CA PHE A 17 0.15 2.22 -4.11
C PHE A 17 -1.24 2.19 -3.47
N ALA A 18 -1.29 2.15 -2.14
CA ALA A 18 -2.55 2.31 -1.39
C ALA A 18 -2.38 3.25 -0.19
N VAL A 19 -3.40 4.08 0.02
CA VAL A 19 -3.52 4.95 1.21
C VAL A 19 -4.56 4.34 2.14
N ILE A 20 -4.19 4.09 3.40
CA ILE A 20 -5.07 3.46 4.38
C ILE A 20 -5.28 4.40 5.55
N THR A 21 -6.48 4.96 5.67
CA THR A 21 -6.92 5.73 6.84
C THR A 21 -7.45 4.81 7.93
N GLY A 22 -7.17 5.11 9.19
CA GLY A 22 -7.52 4.23 10.30
C GLY A 22 -6.63 2.99 10.40
N ALA A 23 -5.42 3.03 9.82
CA ALA A 23 -4.51 1.89 9.72
C ALA A 23 -3.99 1.34 11.06
N SER A 24 -4.17 2.05 12.19
CA SER A 24 -3.54 1.65 13.45
C SER A 24 -4.19 0.44 14.16
N ARG A 25 -5.39 0.00 13.74
CA ARG A 25 -6.10 -1.15 14.33
C ARG A 25 -7.26 -1.64 13.44
N GLY A 26 -7.81 -2.79 13.79
CA GLY A 26 -9.03 -3.33 13.17
C GLY A 26 -8.87 -3.51 11.67
N ILE A 27 -9.94 -3.24 10.92
CA ILE A 27 -10.00 -3.47 9.47
C ILE A 27 -8.87 -2.77 8.71
N GLY A 28 -8.54 -1.52 9.09
CA GLY A 28 -7.46 -0.78 8.43
C GLY A 28 -6.10 -1.46 8.57
N ALA A 29 -5.80 -2.04 9.74
CA ALA A 29 -4.57 -2.78 9.96
C ALA A 29 -4.54 -4.09 9.15
N GLU A 30 -5.67 -4.81 9.08
CA GLU A 30 -5.76 -6.05 8.30
C GLU A 30 -5.61 -5.81 6.80
N TYR A 31 -6.20 -4.73 6.26
CA TYR A 31 -5.96 -4.33 4.87
C TYR A 31 -4.50 -3.95 4.62
N ALA A 32 -3.83 -3.29 5.57
CA ALA A 32 -2.41 -2.98 5.43
C ALA A 32 -1.57 -4.25 5.30
N ARG A 33 -1.83 -5.27 6.13
CA ARG A 33 -1.18 -6.58 6.03
C ARG A 33 -1.43 -7.25 4.68
N ALA A 34 -2.70 -7.32 4.30
CA ALA A 34 -3.10 -8.01 3.07
C ALA A 34 -2.54 -7.34 1.81
N LEU A 35 -2.47 -6.01 1.79
CA LEU A 35 -1.94 -5.26 0.64
C LEU A 35 -0.40 -5.27 0.61
N ALA A 36 0.27 -5.18 1.76
CA ALA A 36 1.72 -5.33 1.83
C ALA A 36 2.16 -6.71 1.30
N ALA A 37 1.48 -7.78 1.70
CA ALA A 37 1.74 -9.14 1.21
C ALA A 37 1.51 -9.31 -0.31
N ARG A 38 0.78 -8.38 -0.95
CA ARG A 38 0.54 -8.35 -2.40
C ARG A 38 1.51 -7.43 -3.15
N GLY A 39 2.50 -6.87 -2.47
CA GLY A 39 3.51 -5.98 -3.07
C GLY A 39 3.03 -4.54 -3.26
N TYR A 40 2.06 -4.09 -2.48
CA TYR A 40 1.67 -2.67 -2.51
C TYR A 40 2.64 -1.82 -1.70
N HIS A 41 2.95 -0.63 -2.20
CA HIS A 41 3.50 0.45 -1.40
C HIS A 41 2.39 1.13 -0.60
N LEU A 42 2.57 1.25 0.72
CA LEU A 42 1.51 1.71 1.62
C LEU A 42 1.82 3.05 2.28
N LEU A 43 0.83 3.95 2.25
CA LEU A 43 0.78 5.14 3.10
C LEU A 43 -0.23 4.93 4.22
N LEU A 44 0.26 4.75 5.45
CA LEU A 44 -0.58 4.46 6.62
C LEU A 44 -0.92 5.75 7.38
N VAL A 45 -2.21 6.01 7.61
CA VAL A 45 -2.69 7.23 8.26
C VAL A 45 -3.56 6.88 9.47
N ALA A 46 -3.15 7.33 10.66
CA ALA A 46 -3.92 7.24 11.90
C ALA A 46 -3.35 8.21 12.95
N ARG A 47 -4.09 8.42 14.05
CA ARG A 47 -3.68 9.29 15.17
C ARG A 47 -2.62 8.65 16.09
N ASP A 48 -2.58 7.32 16.16
CA ASP A 48 -1.70 6.57 17.06
C ASP A 48 -0.38 6.23 16.37
N GLN A 49 0.62 7.11 16.52
CA GLN A 49 1.91 6.96 15.85
C GLN A 49 2.70 5.73 16.31
N LYS A 50 2.56 5.32 17.58
CA LYS A 50 3.25 4.14 18.11
C LYS A 50 2.79 2.88 17.37
N ARG A 51 1.48 2.69 17.27
CA ARG A 51 0.89 1.55 16.55
C ARG A 51 1.22 1.57 15.06
N LEU A 52 1.25 2.76 14.42
CA LEU A 52 1.67 2.86 13.02
C LEU A 52 3.13 2.42 12.82
N LYS A 53 4.03 2.79 13.72
CA LYS A 53 5.44 2.36 13.66
C LYS A 53 5.59 0.84 13.87
N GLU A 54 4.83 0.27 14.81
CA GLU A 54 4.80 -1.18 15.04
C GLU A 54 4.30 -1.92 13.80
N LEU A 55 3.15 -1.50 13.25
CA LEU A 55 2.59 -2.08 12.03
C LEU A 55 3.54 -1.95 10.83
N SER A 56 4.16 -0.78 10.63
CA SER A 56 5.15 -0.57 9.56
C SER A 56 6.32 -1.53 9.66
N LYS A 57 6.85 -1.76 10.87
CA LYS A 57 7.97 -2.71 11.07
C LYS A 57 7.54 -4.15 10.80
N GLU A 58 6.31 -4.50 11.15
CA GLU A 58 5.77 -5.85 10.97
C GLU A 58 5.59 -6.20 9.49
N ILE A 59 5.10 -5.26 8.67
CA ILE A 59 4.78 -5.51 7.25
C ILE A 59 5.94 -5.23 6.28
N GLN A 60 7.10 -4.80 6.79
CA GLN A 60 8.33 -4.56 6.02
C GLN A 60 9.34 -5.72 6.08
N GLN A 61 9.03 -6.78 6.84
CA GLN A 61 9.82 -8.02 6.90
C GLN A 61 9.42 -8.96 5.75
#